data_AF-A0A851D4X6-F1
#
_entry.id   AF-A0A851D4X6-F1
#
_cell.length_a   1.000
_cell.length_b   1.000
_cell.length_c   1.000
_cell.angle_alpha   90.00
_cell.angle_beta   90.00
_cell.angle_gamma   90.00
#
_symmetry.space_group_name_H-M   'P 1'
#
loop_
_entity.id
_entity.type
_entity.pdbx_description
1 polymer ?
#
loop_
_entity_poly.entity_id
_entity_poly.type
_entity_poly.pdbx_seq_one_letter_code
_entity_poly.pdbx_strand_id
1 'polypeptide(L)'
;GCVTCLDYDEHYILTFPNGYGRSILTVPWIELGGECSINCSKTGYNASIIFHTKPFYGGKKHRITAEIFSPNDKKPFCSIEGEWNGVMYAKYTTGENTVFIDTKKMPTIKKKVRKLEDQDDFESRCLWKDVTYNLKIRDIDAATAAKH
;
A
#
# COMPACT_ATOMS: atom_id res chain seq x y z
N GLY A 1 1.99 -5.10 10.40
CA GLY A 1 3.08 -5.53 9.51
C GLY A 1 4.41 -5.13 10.12
N CYS A 2 5.49 -5.77 9.70
CA CYS A 2 6.85 -5.44 10.10
C CYS A 2 7.73 -5.32 8.85
N VAL A 3 8.52 -4.26 8.76
CA VAL A 3 9.53 -4.05 7.72
C VAL A 3 10.88 -3.89 8.41
N THR A 4 11.92 -4.56 7.90
CA THR A 4 13.28 -4.45 8.44
C THR A 4 14.16 -3.69 7.46
N CYS A 5 14.84 -2.65 7.93
CA CYS A 5 15.88 -1.96 7.19
C CYS A 5 17.23 -2.51 7.62
N LEU A 6 17.77 -3.45 6.84
CA LEU A 6 18.94 -4.24 7.21
C LEU A 6 20.20 -3.39 7.38
N ASP A 7 20.39 -2.39 6.53
CA ASP A 7 21.58 -1.52 6.55
C ASP A 7 21.74 -0.73 7.86
N TYR A 8 20.63 -0.46 8.55
CA TYR A 8 20.60 0.25 9.83
C TYR A 8 20.24 -0.66 11.01
N ASP A 9 19.99 -1.94 10.77
CA ASP A 9 19.47 -2.88 11.77
C ASP A 9 18.23 -2.31 12.49
N GLU A 10 17.27 -1.82 11.70
CA GLU A 10 16.06 -1.17 12.18
C GLU A 10 14.80 -1.97 11.85
N HIS A 11 13.85 -2.00 12.78
CA HIS A 11 12.56 -2.63 12.60
C HIS A 11 11.42 -1.62 12.69
N TYR A 12 10.59 -1.61 11.66
CA TYR A 12 9.46 -0.70 11.53
C TYR A 12 8.15 -1.49 11.66
N ILE A 13 7.41 -1.22 12.73
CA ILE A 13 6.08 -1.77 12.95
C ILE A 13 5.06 -0.84 12.34
N LEU A 14 4.21 -1.38 11.45
CA LEU A 14 3.21 -0.61 10.73
C LEU A 14 1.82 -1.22 10.79
N THR A 15 0.80 -0.37 10.78
CA THR A 15 -0.60 -0.78 10.58
C THR A 15 -1.03 -0.55 9.14
N PHE A 16 -2.17 -1.13 8.74
CA PHE A 16 -2.67 -1.07 7.37
C PHE A 16 -3.98 -0.29 7.31
N PRO A 17 -4.25 0.43 6.20
CA PRO A 17 -5.53 1.12 6.04
C PRO A 17 -6.63 0.10 5.77
N ASN A 18 -7.86 0.55 5.95
CA ASN A 18 -9.02 -0.21 5.49
C ASN A 18 -9.14 -0.09 3.96
N GLY A 19 -9.55 -1.19 3.30
CA GLY A 19 -9.92 -1.20 1.90
C GLY A 19 -11.44 -1.30 1.74
N TYR A 20 -12.05 -0.30 1.12
CA TYR A 20 -13.48 -0.27 0.85
C TYR A 20 -13.75 -0.60 -0.62
N GLY A 21 -14.57 -1.62 -0.86
CA GLY A 21 -15.15 -1.87 -2.18
C GLY A 21 -16.26 -0.86 -2.47
N ARG A 22 -16.03 0.03 -3.44
CA ARG A 22 -17.00 1.05 -3.87
C ARG A 22 -17.65 0.64 -5.19
N SER A 23 -18.79 1.25 -5.50
CA SER A 23 -19.47 1.09 -6.80
C SER A 23 -19.86 -0.36 -7.13
N ILE A 24 -20.39 -1.11 -6.14
CA ILE A 24 -20.76 -2.52 -6.29
C ILE A 24 -21.86 -2.79 -7.33
N LEU A 25 -22.70 -1.80 -7.63
CA LEU A 25 -23.76 -1.89 -8.65
C LEU A 25 -23.27 -1.45 -10.04
N THR A 26 -22.06 -0.90 -10.15
CA THR A 26 -21.48 -0.41 -11.40
C THR A 26 -20.07 -0.99 -11.58
N VAL A 27 -19.07 -0.16 -11.92
CA VAL A 27 -17.68 -0.61 -12.03
C VAL A 27 -17.03 -0.53 -10.65
N PRO A 28 -16.73 -1.69 -10.01
CA PRO A 28 -16.19 -1.68 -8.66
C PRO A 28 -14.77 -1.12 -8.66
N TRP A 29 -14.42 -0.44 -7.56
CA TRP A 29 -13.06 0.04 -7.34
C TRP A 29 -12.73 0.06 -5.85
N ILE A 30 -11.44 0.03 -5.52
CA ILE A 30 -10.94 0.04 -4.14
C ILE A 30 -10.62 1.45 -3.69
N GLU A 31 -11.15 1.82 -2.54
CA GLU A 31 -10.82 3.04 -1.83
C GLU A 31 -10.08 2.69 -0.53
N LEU A 32 -8.91 3.27 -0.32
CA LEU A 32 -8.20 3.16 0.96
C LEU A 32 -8.69 4.24 1.91
N GLY A 33 -8.88 3.89 3.18
CA GLY A 33 -9.32 4.83 4.19
C GLY A 33 -8.87 4.46 5.61
N GLY A 34 -8.82 5.47 6.48
CA GLY A 34 -8.49 5.31 7.89
C GLY A 34 -7.04 5.69 8.21
N GLU A 35 -6.72 5.61 9.50
CA GLU A 35 -5.40 5.94 10.03
C GLU A 35 -4.48 4.72 10.03
N CYS A 36 -3.21 4.96 9.73
CA CYS A 36 -2.11 4.01 9.80
C CYS A 36 -0.96 4.65 10.58
N SER A 37 -0.11 3.82 11.17
CA SER A 37 1.12 4.27 11.79
C SER A 37 2.31 3.47 11.29
N ILE A 38 3.49 4.09 11.35
CA ILE A 38 4.79 3.45 11.16
C ILE A 38 5.65 3.86 12.34
N ASN A 39 6.22 2.91 13.06
CA ASN A 39 7.00 3.17 14.28
C ASN A 39 8.30 2.38 14.27
N CYS A 40 9.41 3.03 14.57
CA CYS A 40 10.70 2.39 14.81
C CYS A 40 11.05 2.48 16.30
N SER A 41 11.08 1.35 17.00
CA SER A 41 11.42 1.34 18.44
C SER A 41 12.87 1.67 18.71
N LYS A 42 13.78 1.33 17.79
CA LYS A 42 15.23 1.55 17.92
C LYS A 42 15.57 3.04 17.90
N THR A 43 15.01 3.79 16.95
CA THR A 43 15.31 5.21 16.79
C THR A 43 14.30 6.12 17.47
N GLY A 44 13.08 5.64 17.71
CA GLY A 44 11.97 6.43 18.28
C GLY A 44 11.20 7.27 17.26
N TYR A 45 11.60 7.25 15.98
CA TYR A 45 10.86 7.91 14.92
C TYR A 45 9.52 7.23 14.69
N ASN A 46 8.49 8.03 14.45
CA ASN A 46 7.15 7.55 14.15
C ASN A 46 6.46 8.44 13.12
N ALA A 47 5.48 7.86 12.42
CA ALA A 47 4.63 8.58 11.49
C ALA A 47 3.16 8.19 11.71
N SER A 48 2.26 9.19 11.73
CA SER A 48 0.81 8.99 11.59
C SER A 48 0.41 9.32 10.16
N ILE A 49 -0.37 8.45 9.54
CA ILE A 49 -0.75 8.50 8.13
C ILE A 49 -2.26 8.35 8.05
N ILE A 50 -2.93 9.21 7.30
CA ILE A 50 -4.38 9.17 7.08
C ILE A 50 -4.63 8.97 5.59
N PHE A 51 -5.27 7.86 5.25
CA PHE A 51 -5.88 7.66 3.94
C PHE A 51 -7.29 8.25 3.97
N HIS A 52 -7.54 9.23 3.12
CA HIS A 52 -8.80 9.94 3.06
C HIS A 52 -9.74 9.25 2.08
N THR A 53 -10.90 8.84 2.56
CA THR A 53 -12.00 8.44 1.69
C THR A 53 -12.58 9.65 0.99
N LYS A 54 -13.12 9.45 -0.22
CA LYS A 54 -13.74 10.51 -1.00
C LYS A 54 -14.98 11.02 -0.23
N PRO A 55 -15.07 12.33 0.06
CA PRO A 55 -16.26 12.91 0.65
C PRO A 55 -17.49 12.75 -0.25
N PHE A 56 -18.68 12.80 0.36
CA PHE A 56 -19.94 12.77 -0.38
C PHE A 56 -20.10 14.01 -1.30
N TYR A 57 -19.65 15.17 -0.83
CA TYR A 57 -19.75 16.44 -1.56
C TYR A 57 -18.38 16.86 -2.10
N GLY A 58 -18.14 16.58 -3.37
CA GLY A 58 -16.90 16.97 -4.04
C GLY A 58 -15.63 16.32 -3.43
N GLY A 59 -14.47 16.71 -3.95
CA GLY A 59 -13.18 16.22 -3.47
C GLY A 59 -12.53 15.16 -4.38
N LYS A 60 -11.23 15.02 -4.19
CA LYS A 60 -10.36 14.09 -4.94
C LYS A 60 -10.35 12.71 -4.28
N LYS A 61 -10.27 11.67 -5.10
CA LYS A 61 -10.03 10.30 -4.63
C LYS A 61 -8.57 10.15 -4.19
N HIS A 62 -8.28 9.12 -3.42
CA HIS A 62 -6.92 8.67 -3.12
C HIS A 62 -6.04 9.67 -2.38
N ARG A 63 -6.65 10.65 -1.70
CA ARG A 63 -5.90 11.63 -0.92
C ARG A 63 -5.25 10.94 0.28
N ILE A 64 -4.02 11.34 0.57
CA ILE A 64 -3.25 10.90 1.72
C ILE A 64 -2.64 12.12 2.42
N THR A 65 -2.59 12.08 3.75
CA THR A 65 -1.78 12.99 4.56
C THR A 65 -0.96 12.18 5.55
N ALA A 66 0.25 12.62 5.87
CA ALA A 66 1.04 12.02 6.93
C ALA A 66 1.82 13.09 7.71
N GLU A 67 2.10 12.79 8.96
CA GLU A 67 2.94 13.58 9.84
C GLU A 67 4.05 12.68 10.39
N ILE A 68 5.30 13.16 10.31
CA ILE A 68 6.48 12.40 10.71
C ILE A 68 7.14 13.12 11.89
N PHE A 69 7.39 12.37 12.96
CA PHE A 69 7.82 12.87 14.25
C PHE A 69 9.20 12.33 14.61
N SER A 70 10.01 13.23 15.15
CA SER A 70 11.26 12.88 15.81
C SER A 70 10.97 12.21 17.16
N PRO A 71 11.97 11.51 17.74
CA PRO A 71 11.79 10.84 19.02
C PRO A 71 11.37 11.82 20.12
N ASN A 72 10.29 11.48 20.83
CA ASN A 72 9.70 12.27 21.93
C ASN A 72 9.09 13.63 21.54
N ASP A 73 9.09 14.02 20.27
CA ASP A 73 8.51 15.28 19.82
C ASP A 73 7.02 15.12 19.49
N LYS A 74 6.21 16.10 19.92
CA LYS A 74 4.79 16.20 19.57
C LYS A 74 4.53 16.97 18.28
N LYS A 75 5.53 17.69 17.77
CA LYS A 75 5.41 18.50 16.56
C LYS A 75 6.10 17.75 15.42
N PRO A 76 5.45 17.55 14.27
CA PRO A 76 6.09 16.89 13.15
C PRO A 76 7.18 17.78 12.55
N PHE A 77 8.29 17.17 12.13
CA PHE A 77 9.35 17.87 11.39
C PHE A 77 9.09 17.87 9.89
N CYS A 78 8.24 16.95 9.41
CA CYS A 78 7.84 16.81 8.03
C CYS A 78 6.38 16.35 7.96
N SER A 79 5.61 16.93 7.03
CA SER A 79 4.30 16.43 6.66
C SER A 79 4.27 16.06 5.18
N ILE A 80 3.56 14.98 4.86
CA ILE A 80 3.35 14.51 3.49
C ILE A 80 1.90 14.75 3.12
N GLU A 81 1.63 15.24 1.92
CA GLU A 81 0.26 15.32 1.38
C GLU A 81 0.23 15.03 -0.12
N GLY A 82 -0.88 14.48 -0.61
CA GLY A 82 -1.09 14.30 -2.04
C GLY A 82 -1.99 13.12 -2.35
N GLU A 83 -1.68 12.40 -3.43
CA GLU A 83 -2.43 11.25 -3.91
C GLU A 83 -1.54 10.00 -3.88
N TRP A 84 -1.94 8.95 -3.16
CA TRP A 84 -1.10 7.76 -2.98
C TRP A 84 -0.88 6.95 -4.27
N ASN A 85 -1.72 7.17 -5.29
CA ASN A 85 -1.59 6.62 -6.64
C ASN A 85 -1.16 7.68 -7.67
N GLY A 86 -0.64 8.81 -7.20
CA GLY A 86 -0.20 9.95 -8.01
C GLY A 86 1.09 10.53 -7.45
N VAL A 87 1.05 11.81 -7.12
CA VAL A 87 2.17 12.57 -6.56
C VAL A 87 1.88 12.89 -5.10
N MET A 88 2.87 12.68 -4.23
CA MET A 88 2.87 13.21 -2.86
C MET A 88 4.02 14.21 -2.70
N TYR A 89 3.79 15.21 -1.86
CA TYR A 89 4.71 16.30 -1.58
C TYR A 89 5.09 16.28 -0.10
N ALA A 90 6.36 16.56 0.19
CA ALA A 90 6.87 16.73 1.53
C ALA A 90 6.96 18.23 1.84
N LYS A 91 6.38 18.62 2.97
CA LYS A 91 6.47 19.96 3.56
C LYS A 91 7.31 19.89 4.82
N TYR A 92 8.38 20.67 4.84
CA TYR A 92 9.29 20.75 5.98
C TYR A 92 8.99 21.97 6.84
N THR A 93 9.42 21.94 8.09
CA THR A 93 9.28 23.08 9.02
C THR A 93 10.04 24.33 8.56
N THR A 94 10.99 24.20 7.64
CA THR A 94 11.69 25.30 6.96
C THR A 94 10.80 26.09 5.99
N GLY A 95 9.60 25.57 5.66
CA GLY A 95 8.71 26.13 4.63
C GLY A 95 8.95 25.55 3.23
N GLU A 96 9.98 24.70 3.07
CA GLU A 96 10.25 24.00 1.82
C GLU A 96 9.13 23.00 1.50
N ASN A 97 8.70 22.97 0.24
CA ASN A 97 7.72 22.04 -0.29
C ASN A 97 8.25 21.38 -1.56
N THR A 98 8.53 20.09 -1.51
CA THR A 98 9.15 19.34 -2.61
C THR A 98 8.38 18.06 -2.94
N VAL A 99 8.56 17.55 -4.15
CA VAL A 99 7.99 16.25 -4.53
C VAL A 99 8.64 15.17 -3.68
N PHE A 100 7.84 14.49 -2.86
CA PHE A 100 8.28 13.34 -2.08
C PHE A 100 8.38 12.10 -2.97
N ILE A 101 7.30 11.81 -3.71
CA ILE A 101 7.22 10.65 -4.59
C ILE A 101 6.22 10.91 -5.72
N ASP A 102 6.59 10.48 -6.93
CA ASP A 102 5.70 10.44 -8.10
C ASP A 102 5.57 9.00 -8.57
N THR A 103 4.49 8.35 -8.14
CA THR A 103 4.26 6.92 -8.40
C THR A 103 4.11 6.59 -9.88
N LYS A 104 3.80 7.58 -10.73
CA LYS A 104 3.67 7.40 -12.18
C LYS A 104 5.02 7.38 -12.90
N LYS A 105 6.06 7.93 -12.27
CA LYS A 105 7.44 7.96 -12.81
C LYS A 105 8.31 6.83 -12.27
N MET A 106 7.85 6.12 -11.25
CA MET A 106 8.60 5.00 -10.67
C MET A 106 8.54 3.75 -11.55
N PRO A 107 9.67 3.07 -11.78
CA PRO A 107 9.66 1.80 -12.49
C PRO A 107 9.01 0.71 -11.63
N THR A 108 8.15 -0.10 -12.23
CA THR A 108 7.60 -1.29 -11.58
C THR A 108 8.63 -2.41 -11.57
N ILE A 109 9.14 -2.76 -10.40
CA ILE A 109 10.06 -3.90 -10.23
C ILE A 109 9.21 -5.18 -10.08
N LYS A 110 9.28 -6.06 -11.08
CA LYS A 110 8.55 -7.33 -11.05
C LYS A 110 9.23 -8.31 -10.08
N LYS A 111 8.42 -8.95 -9.23
CA LYS A 111 8.89 -10.06 -8.38
C LYS A 111 9.48 -11.17 -9.26
N LYS A 112 10.71 -11.56 -8.99
CA LYS A 112 11.32 -12.77 -9.55
C LYS A 112 10.76 -13.99 -8.81
N VAL A 113 10.30 -14.98 -9.55
CA VAL A 113 9.71 -16.21 -9.01
C VAL A 113 10.25 -17.38 -9.83
N ARG A 114 10.49 -18.51 -9.17
CA ARG A 114 10.89 -19.76 -9.84
C ARG A 114 9.84 -20.18 -10.87
N LYS A 115 10.25 -21.00 -11.83
CA LYS A 115 9.30 -21.60 -12.78
C LYS A 115 8.33 -22.52 -12.03
N LEU A 116 7.18 -22.80 -12.63
CA LEU A 116 6.17 -23.66 -12.01
C LEU A 116 6.69 -25.09 -11.79
N GLU A 117 7.52 -25.61 -12.70
CA GLU A 117 8.16 -26.93 -12.60
C GLU A 117 9.12 -27.06 -11.40
N ASP A 118 9.60 -25.93 -10.86
CA ASP A 118 10.54 -25.86 -9.74
C ASP A 118 9.88 -25.40 -8.43
N GLN A 119 8.54 -25.30 -8.40
CA GLN A 119 7.77 -24.87 -7.22
C GLN A 119 7.16 -26.06 -6.50
N ASP A 120 7.12 -25.99 -5.17
CA ASP A 120 6.45 -27.00 -4.35
C ASP A 120 4.92 -26.91 -4.50
N ASP A 121 4.21 -28.01 -4.20
CA ASP A 121 2.76 -28.14 -4.41
C ASP A 121 1.93 -27.04 -3.73
N PHE A 122 2.40 -26.53 -2.58
CA PHE A 122 1.71 -25.49 -1.80
C PHE A 122 2.25 -24.07 -2.04
N GLU A 123 3.22 -23.89 -2.96
CA GLU A 123 3.59 -22.56 -3.39
C GLU A 123 2.47 -21.92 -4.21
N SER A 124 2.18 -20.64 -3.96
CA SER A 124 0.92 -20.02 -4.42
C SER A 124 0.69 -20.13 -5.93
N ARG A 125 1.71 -20.04 -6.79
CA ARG A 125 1.48 -20.14 -8.23
C ARG A 125 1.25 -21.58 -8.69
N CYS A 126 1.88 -22.56 -8.03
CA CYS A 126 1.62 -23.98 -8.27
C CYS A 126 0.22 -24.36 -7.78
N LEU A 127 -0.07 -24.06 -6.51
CA LEU A 127 -1.35 -24.38 -5.87
C LEU A 127 -2.56 -23.78 -6.60
N TRP A 128 -2.46 -22.53 -7.06
CA TRP A 128 -3.56 -21.82 -7.72
C TRP A 128 -3.49 -21.86 -9.26
N LYS A 129 -2.67 -22.73 -9.85
CA LYS A 129 -2.43 -22.74 -11.31
C LYS A 129 -3.72 -22.94 -12.12
N ASP A 130 -4.56 -23.89 -11.73
CA ASP A 130 -5.75 -24.27 -12.49
C ASP A 130 -6.87 -23.24 -12.33
N VAL A 131 -7.08 -22.75 -11.10
CA VAL A 131 -7.99 -21.64 -10.82
C VAL A 131 -7.60 -20.40 -11.65
N THR A 132 -6.33 -20.00 -11.63
CA THR A 132 -5.87 -18.79 -12.33
C THR A 132 -5.89 -18.95 -13.86
N TYR A 133 -5.64 -20.16 -14.38
CA TYR A 133 -5.79 -20.46 -15.80
C TYR A 133 -7.25 -20.33 -16.25
N ASN A 134 -8.17 -20.99 -15.54
CA ASN A 134 -9.60 -20.98 -15.88
C ASN A 134 -10.21 -19.56 -15.77
N LEU A 135 -9.82 -18.79 -14.75
CA LEU A 135 -10.20 -17.37 -14.64
C LEU A 135 -9.71 -16.54 -15.84
N LYS A 136 -8.50 -16.81 -16.35
CA LYS A 136 -7.92 -16.09 -17.49
C LYS A 136 -8.69 -16.36 -18.80
N ILE A 137 -9.15 -17.59 -19.00
CA ILE A 137 -9.98 -17.96 -20.16
C ILE A 137 -11.48 -17.73 -19.93
N ARG A 138 -11.85 -17.18 -18.77
CA ARG A 138 -13.23 -16.87 -18.35
C ARG A 138 -14.14 -18.10 -18.21
N ASP A 139 -13.56 -19.27 -17.92
CA ASP A 139 -14.30 -20.47 -17.56
C ASP A 139 -14.54 -20.47 -16.04
N ILE A 140 -15.71 -19.97 -15.64
CA ILE A 140 -16.06 -19.76 -14.22
C ILE A 140 -16.40 -21.09 -13.53
N ASP A 141 -17.02 -22.02 -14.24
CA ASP A 141 -17.40 -23.32 -13.68
C ASP A 141 -16.15 -24.16 -13.41
N ALA A 142 -15.21 -24.21 -14.35
CA ALA A 142 -13.93 -24.91 -14.16
C ALA A 142 -13.06 -24.23 -13.09
N ALA A 143 -13.05 -22.89 -13.01
CA ALA A 143 -12.35 -22.18 -11.95
C ALA A 143 -12.92 -22.50 -10.56
N THR A 144 -14.24 -22.62 -10.46
CA THR A 144 -14.93 -22.98 -9.20
C THR A 144 -14.63 -24.42 -8.82
N ALA A 145 -14.70 -25.37 -9.75
CA ALA A 145 -14.36 -26.76 -9.52
C ALA A 145 -12.91 -26.94 -9.05
N ALA A 146 -11.96 -26.22 -9.66
CA ALA A 146 -10.54 -26.26 -9.29
C ALA A 146 -10.19 -25.57 -7.95
N LYS A 147 -11.15 -24.87 -7.32
CA LYS A 147 -10.96 -24.19 -6.04
C LYS A 147 -11.19 -25.12 -4.83
N HIS A 148 -11.82 -26.27 -5.05
CA HIS A 148 -12.16 -27.27 -4.03
C HIS A 148 -11.05 -28.31 -3.85
#